data_AF-A0A381V5L0-F1
#
_entry.id   AF-A0A381V5L0-F1
#
_cell.length_a   1.000
_cell.length_b   1.000
_cell.length_c   1.000
_cell.angle_alpha   90.00
_cell.angle_beta   90.00
_cell.angle_gamma   90.00
#
_symmetry.space_group_name_H-M   'P 1'
#
loop_
_entity.id
_entity.type
_entity.pdbx_description
1 polymer ?
#
loop_
_entity_poly.entity_id
_entity_poly.type
_entity_poly.pdbx_seq_one_letter_code
_entity_poly.pdbx_strand_id
1 'polypeptide(L)'
;MLGNQDKKSGLEQDTNSGYLSKLENIRNNSGDVETIGLSDSEILKFVEIDPKLQSAIVEAHSYHLQLQEEVGIDKLMMDEKSLVEELQQGIVNFYAPATVNQYIA
;
A
#
# COMPACT_ATOMS: atom_id res chain seq x y z
N MET A 1 3.13 34.66 39.43
CA MET A 1 2.90 33.25 39.79
C MET A 1 1.90 32.68 38.81
N LEU A 2 2.16 31.44 38.35
CA LEU A 2 1.27 30.54 37.61
C LEU A 2 0.91 31.00 36.19
N GLY A 3 1.18 30.28 35.10
CA GLY A 3 1.79 28.97 34.91
C GLY A 3 1.67 28.64 33.42
N ASN A 4 2.81 28.47 32.76
CA ASN A 4 2.89 27.78 31.47
C ASN A 4 2.53 26.31 31.69
N GLN A 5 1.51 25.80 31.03
CA GLN A 5 1.30 24.47 30.43
C GLN A 5 -0.06 24.64 29.72
N ASP A 6 -0.16 24.73 28.40
CA ASP A 6 -0.40 23.57 27.55
C ASP A 6 -0.10 23.95 26.10
N LYS A 7 1.08 23.56 25.60
CA LYS A 7 1.41 23.61 24.17
C LYS A 7 2.15 22.33 23.80
N LYS A 8 1.47 21.19 23.99
CA LYS A 8 1.87 19.90 23.43
C LYS A 8 0.60 19.12 23.04
N SER A 9 0.06 19.42 21.86
CA SER A 9 -0.82 18.49 21.13
C SER A 9 -0.96 18.77 19.63
N GLY A 10 -0.28 19.79 19.08
CA GLY A 10 -0.49 20.25 17.70
C GLY A 10 0.52 19.77 16.65
N LEU A 11 1.45 18.86 16.96
CA LEU A 11 2.53 18.47 16.05
C LEU A 11 2.57 16.97 15.71
N GLU A 12 1.70 16.15 16.31
CA GLU A 12 1.66 14.68 16.06
C GLU A 12 0.50 14.25 15.15
N GLN A 13 -0.48 15.14 14.90
CA GLN A 13 -1.67 14.83 14.09
C GLN A 13 -1.45 15.02 12.57
N ASP A 14 -0.63 16.00 12.16
CA ASP A 14 -0.39 16.29 10.73
C ASP A 14 0.53 15.26 10.05
N THR A 15 1.46 14.67 10.79
CA THR A 15 2.42 13.70 10.25
C THR A 15 1.79 12.32 10.04
N ASN A 16 0.90 11.89 10.96
CA ASN A 16 0.13 10.64 10.84
C ASN A 16 -0.85 10.67 9.66
N SER A 17 -1.48 11.82 9.44
CA SER A 17 -2.36 12.09 8.30
C SER A 17 -1.65 11.93 6.94
N GLY A 18 -0.41 12.42 6.85
CA GLY A 18 0.32 12.51 5.59
C GLY A 18 0.68 11.18 4.94
N TYR A 19 1.06 10.15 5.71
CA TYR A 19 1.40 8.84 5.14
C TYR A 19 0.20 7.90 5.05
N LEU A 20 -0.80 7.99 5.95
CA LEU A 20 -2.02 7.20 5.82
C LEU A 20 -2.83 7.62 4.59
N SER A 21 -2.94 8.93 4.31
CA SER A 21 -3.57 9.41 3.08
C SER A 21 -2.86 8.94 1.80
N LYS A 22 -1.54 8.74 1.86
CA LYS A 22 -0.77 8.14 0.77
C LYS A 22 -1.12 6.66 0.57
N LEU A 23 -1.26 5.89 1.64
CA LEU A 23 -1.74 4.50 1.54
C LEU A 23 -3.16 4.44 1.00
N GLU A 24 -4.05 5.30 1.47
CA GLU A 24 -5.41 5.40 0.96
C GLU A 24 -5.42 5.71 -0.55
N ASN A 25 -4.57 6.64 -0.99
CA ASN A 25 -4.42 6.93 -2.42
C ASN A 25 -3.94 5.71 -3.21
N ILE A 26 -2.96 4.95 -2.73
CA ILE A 26 -2.51 3.71 -3.39
C ILE A 26 -3.66 2.71 -3.48
N ARG A 27 -4.36 2.47 -2.37
CA ARG A 27 -5.49 1.52 -2.30
C ARG A 27 -6.64 1.90 -3.23
N ASN A 28 -6.92 3.19 -3.38
CA ASN A 28 -7.98 3.69 -4.26
C ASN A 28 -7.61 3.68 -5.75
N ASN A 29 -6.33 3.47 -6.07
CA ASN A 29 -5.83 3.33 -7.45
C ASN A 29 -5.61 1.85 -7.78
N SER A 30 -6.58 1.01 -7.41
CA SER A 30 -6.63 -0.43 -7.70
C SER A 30 -8.09 -0.85 -7.93
N GLY A 31 -8.29 -1.91 -8.73
CA GLY A 31 -9.61 -2.52 -8.92
C GLY A 31 -10.05 -3.34 -7.71
N ASP A 32 -11.02 -4.24 -7.90
CA ASP A 32 -11.48 -5.11 -6.82
C ASP A 32 -10.34 -6.04 -6.35
N VAL A 33 -10.09 -6.05 -5.04
CA VAL A 33 -9.01 -6.81 -4.40
C VAL A 33 -9.54 -8.08 -3.73
N GLU A 34 -8.83 -9.19 -3.88
CA GLU A 34 -9.02 -10.41 -3.10
C GLU A 34 -8.00 -10.49 -1.94
N THR A 35 -6.80 -9.94 -2.13
CA THR A 35 -5.73 -9.93 -1.14
C THR A 35 -5.81 -8.66 -0.28
N ILE A 36 -6.59 -8.72 0.79
CA ILE A 36 -6.73 -7.62 1.73
C ILE A 36 -5.46 -7.49 2.61
N GLY A 37 -4.83 -6.32 2.56
CA GLY A 37 -3.63 -6.00 3.35
C GLY A 37 -3.89 -5.69 4.82
N LEU A 38 -2.88 -5.12 5.49
CA LEU A 38 -2.97 -4.70 6.89
C LEU A 38 -3.93 -3.52 7.07
N SER A 39 -4.65 -3.52 8.21
CA SER A 39 -5.48 -2.39 8.64
C SER A 39 -4.62 -1.20 9.06
N ASP A 40 -5.19 0.01 9.01
CA ASP A 40 -4.48 1.22 9.44
C ASP A 40 -4.11 1.17 10.92
N SER A 41 -4.93 0.55 11.77
CA SER A 41 -4.61 0.36 13.19
C SER A 41 -3.37 -0.51 13.40
N GLU A 42 -3.17 -1.52 12.53
CA GLU A 42 -2.01 -2.40 12.63
C GLU A 42 -0.76 -1.69 12.10
N ILE A 43 -0.90 -0.94 11.01
CA ILE A 43 0.18 -0.12 10.46
C ILE A 43 0.65 0.92 11.48
N LEU A 44 -0.28 1.59 12.19
CA LEU A 44 0.06 2.55 13.24
C LEU A 44 0.89 1.92 14.36
N LYS A 45 0.56 0.69 14.80
CA LYS A 45 1.38 -0.04 15.78
C LYS A 45 2.79 -0.32 15.26
N PHE A 46 2.93 -0.68 13.99
CA PHE A 46 4.26 -0.93 13.40
C PHE A 46 5.07 0.35 13.23
N VAL A 47 4.43 1.47 12.93
CA VAL A 47 5.08 2.79 12.86
C VAL A 47 5.67 3.20 14.21
N GLU A 48 5.00 2.87 15.32
CA GLU A 48 5.54 3.10 16.66
C GLU A 48 6.79 2.25 16.96
N ILE A 49 6.87 1.05 16.38
CA ILE A 49 7.99 0.12 16.57
C ILE A 49 9.17 0.49 15.66
N ASP A 50 8.91 0.78 14.38
CA ASP A 50 9.91 1.19 13.41
C ASP A 50 9.45 2.44 12.64
N PRO A 51 9.97 3.63 13.01
CA PRO A 51 9.66 4.88 12.32
C PRO A 51 10.03 4.88 10.83
N LYS A 52 10.93 4.00 10.36
CA LYS A 52 11.29 3.91 8.93
C LYS A 52 10.12 3.49 8.06
N LEU A 53 9.10 2.85 8.62
CA LEU A 53 7.89 2.49 7.89
C LEU A 53 7.19 3.73 7.32
N GLN A 54 7.23 4.88 8.00
CA GLN A 54 6.65 6.12 7.47
C GLN A 54 7.36 6.55 6.18
N SER A 55 8.69 6.54 6.18
CA SER A 55 9.49 6.87 4.99
C SER A 55 9.24 5.89 3.84
N ALA A 56 9.17 4.58 4.16
CA ALA A 56 8.88 3.56 3.16
C ALA A 56 7.50 3.76 2.50
N ILE A 57 6.48 4.17 3.26
CA ILE A 57 5.15 4.49 2.71
C ILE A 57 5.21 5.69 1.75
N VAL A 58 5.98 6.73 2.11
CA VAL A 58 6.15 7.91 1.25
C VAL A 58 6.86 7.54 -0.06
N GLU A 59 7.90 6.71 0.01
CA GLU A 59 8.63 6.22 -1.16
C GLU A 59 7.73 5.33 -2.03
N ALA A 60 6.96 4.41 -1.44
CA ALA A 60 6.02 3.55 -2.14
C ALA A 60 4.95 4.37 -2.89
N HIS A 61 4.46 5.46 -2.30
CA HIS A 61 3.53 6.37 -2.97
C HIS A 61 4.16 7.05 -4.19
N SER A 62 5.39 7.55 -4.05
CA SER A 62 6.12 8.13 -5.18
C SER A 62 6.33 7.12 -6.30
N TYR A 63 6.68 5.89 -5.96
CA TYR A 63 6.86 4.82 -6.94
C TYR A 63 5.54 4.43 -7.61
N HIS A 64 4.44 4.38 -6.86
CA HIS A 64 3.13 4.09 -7.41
C HIS A 64 2.69 5.15 -8.44
N LEU A 65 2.96 6.44 -8.22
CA LEU A 65 2.69 7.48 -9.21
C LEU A 65 3.53 7.29 -10.48
N GLN A 66 4.80 6.93 -10.36
CA GLN A 66 5.65 6.60 -11.51
C GLN A 66 5.10 5.38 -12.26
N LEU A 67 4.68 4.36 -11.53
CA LEU A 67 4.10 3.15 -12.10
C LEU A 67 2.82 3.47 -12.88
N GLN A 68 1.97 4.37 -12.40
CA GLN A 68 0.79 4.84 -13.15
C GLN A 68 1.16 5.47 -14.50
N GLU A 69 2.26 6.23 -14.56
CA GLU A 69 2.76 6.82 -15.81
C GLU A 69 3.34 5.75 -16.75
N GLU A 70 4.02 4.74 -16.21
CA GLU A 70 4.69 3.69 -16.98
C GLU A 70 3.72 2.65 -17.55
N VAL A 71 2.78 2.15 -16.75
CA VAL A 71 1.87 1.05 -17.13
C VAL A 71 0.47 1.52 -17.49
N GLY A 72 0.11 2.75 -17.14
CA GLY A 72 -1.22 3.32 -17.32
C GLY A 72 -2.19 3.00 -16.18
N ILE A 73 -3.06 3.96 -15.88
CA ILE A 73 -4.07 3.82 -14.81
C ILE A 73 -5.07 2.71 -15.10
N ASP A 74 -5.47 2.52 -16.37
CA ASP A 74 -6.46 1.50 -16.76
C ASP A 74 -5.99 0.09 -16.38
N LYS A 75 -4.68 -0.17 -16.48
CA LYS A 75 -4.06 -1.44 -16.11
C LYS A 75 -4.07 -1.67 -14.60
N LEU A 76 -3.72 -0.64 -13.82
CA LEU A 76 -3.69 -0.72 -12.37
C LEU A 76 -5.08 -0.82 -11.75
N MET A 77 -6.10 -0.27 -12.42
CA MET A 77 -7.50 -0.31 -12.00
C MET A 77 -8.21 -1.63 -12.37
N MET A 78 -7.52 -2.60 -12.96
CA MET A 78 -8.09 -3.92 -13.18
C MET A 78 -8.32 -4.65 -11.85
N ASP A 79 -9.37 -5.47 -11.82
CA ASP A 79 -9.61 -6.40 -10.72
C ASP A 79 -8.42 -7.36 -10.57
N GLU A 80 -8.03 -7.65 -9.33
CA GLU A 80 -6.81 -8.38 -9.00
C GLU A 80 -6.72 -9.71 -9.77
N LYS A 81 -7.81 -10.46 -9.84
CA LYS A 81 -7.88 -11.73 -10.57
C LYS A 81 -7.59 -11.57 -12.06
N SER A 82 -8.21 -10.58 -12.70
CA SER A 82 -8.02 -10.30 -14.12
C SER A 82 -6.60 -9.79 -14.40
N LEU A 83 -6.07 -8.95 -13.51
CA LEU A 83 -4.72 -8.41 -13.62
C LEU A 83 -3.67 -9.51 -13.51
N VAL A 84 -3.84 -10.47 -12.60
CA VAL A 84 -2.97 -11.63 -12.45
C VAL A 84 -2.94 -12.46 -13.73
N GLU A 85 -4.11 -12.83 -14.27
CA GLU A 85 -4.21 -13.60 -15.52
C GLU A 85 -3.51 -12.88 -16.68
N GLU A 86 -3.66 -11.55 -16.78
CA GLU A 86 -3.04 -10.78 -17.85
C GLU A 86 -1.52 -10.61 -17.68
N LEU A 87 -1.04 -10.35 -16.46
CA LEU A 87 0.40 -10.22 -16.19
C LEU A 87 1.16 -11.53 -16.43
N GLN A 88 0.50 -12.66 -16.24
CA GLN A 88 1.09 -13.97 -16.47
C GLN A 88 0.87 -14.50 -17.88
N GLN A 89 0.19 -13.74 -18.74
CA GLN A 89 0.00 -14.14 -20.11
C GLN A 89 1.35 -14.32 -20.82
N GLY A 90 1.60 -15.53 -21.31
CA GLY A 90 2.86 -15.88 -21.97
C GLY A 90 3.95 -16.40 -21.02
N ILE A 91 3.70 -16.48 -19.71
CA ILE A 91 4.54 -17.18 -18.76
C ILE A 91 4.08 -18.64 -18.66
N VAL A 92 4.96 -19.57 -19.03
CA VAL A 92 4.67 -21.01 -18.91
C VAL A 92 5.14 -21.50 -17.54
N ASN A 93 4.22 -22.05 -16.75
CA ASN A 93 4.57 -22.69 -15.49
C ASN A 93 5.16 -24.09 -15.75
N PHE A 94 6.34 -24.37 -15.20
CA PHE A 94 7.03 -25.66 -15.36
C PHE A 94 6.58 -26.71 -14.34
N TYR A 95 5.79 -26.31 -13.34
CA TYR A 95 5.24 -27.21 -12.35
C TYR A 95 3.91 -27.79 -12.82
N ALA A 96 3.64 -29.05 -12.46
CA ALA A 96 2.32 -29.63 -12.66
C ALA A 96 1.28 -28.78 -11.90
N PRO A 97 0.07 -28.54 -12.44
CA PRO A 97 -0.93 -27.68 -11.81
C PRO A 97 -1.21 -27.99 -10.33
N ALA A 98 -1.19 -29.28 -9.95
CA ALA A 98 -1.39 -29.73 -8.58
C ALA A 98 -0.24 -29.40 -7.60
N THR A 99 0.88 -28.91 -8.11
CA THR A 99 2.10 -28.54 -7.35
C THR A 99 2.38 -27.04 -7.38
N VAL A 100 1.57 -26.28 -8.11
CA VAL A 100 1.62 -24.82 -8.09
C VAL A 100 1.05 -24.36 -6.76
N ASN A 101 1.77 -23.48 -6.07
CA ASN A 101 1.26 -22.87 -4.85
C ASN A 101 0.00 -22.08 -5.19
N GLN A 102 -1.08 -22.26 -4.43
CA GLN A 102 -2.35 -21.55 -4.63
C GLN A 102 -2.22 -20.01 -4.55
N TYR A 103 -1.09 -19.51 -4.02
CA TYR A 103 -0.77 -18.09 -3.97
C TYR A 103 0.09 -17.58 -5.15
N ILE A 104 0.47 -18.48 -6.07
CA ILE A 104 1.10 -18.14 -7.35
C ILE A 104 0.02 -18.46 -8.40
N ALA A 105 -0.96 -17.57 -8.50
CA ALA A 105 -2.02 -17.63 -9.51
C ALA A 105 -1.49 -17.11 -10.83
#